data_AF-A0A484Y3J2-F1
#
_entry.id   AF-A0A484Y3J2-F1
#
_cell.length_a   1.000
_cell.length_b   1.000
_cell.length_c   1.000
_cell.angle_alpha   90.00
_cell.angle_beta   90.00
_cell.angle_gamma   90.00
#
_symmetry.space_group_name_H-M   'P 1'
#
loop_
_entity.id
_entity.type
_entity.pdbx_description
1 polymer ?
#
loop_
_entity_poly.entity_id
_entity_poly.type
_entity_poly.pdbx_seq_one_letter_code
_entity_poly.pdbx_strand_id
1 'polypeptide(L)'
;MKVRQALTYAVNKDAIIKAVYQGAGVSAKNLIPPTMWGYNDDVQDYTYDPEKAKALLKEAGLEKGFSIDLWAMPVQRPYNPNARRMAEMIQADWAKVGVQAKIVTYEWGEYLKRAKDGEHQTVMMGWTGDNGDPDNFFATLFSCAASEQGSNYSKWCYKPFEDLIQPARATTTTINVLNCTNKHRS
;
A
#
# COMPACT_ATOMS: atom_id res chain seq x y z
N MET A 1 -7.76 -7.90 10.27
CA MET A 1 -6.43 -8.14 9.65
C MET A 1 -6.51 -9.12 8.48
N LYS A 2 -7.09 -10.31 8.65
CA LYS A 2 -7.18 -11.38 7.62
C LYS A 2 -7.65 -10.93 6.23
N VAL A 3 -8.68 -10.10 6.15
CA VAL A 3 -9.21 -9.58 4.88
C VAL A 3 -8.16 -8.81 4.08
N ARG A 4 -7.37 -7.93 4.72
CA ARG A 4 -6.31 -7.18 4.03
C ARG A 4 -5.22 -8.10 3.50
N GLN A 5 -4.79 -9.08 4.30
CA GLN A 5 -3.81 -10.07 3.88
C GLN A 5 -4.33 -10.91 2.70
N ALA A 6 -5.60 -11.32 2.73
CA ALA A 6 -6.23 -12.05 1.64
C ALA A 6 -6.20 -11.25 0.33
N LEU A 7 -6.57 -9.97 0.38
CA LEU A 7 -6.54 -9.09 -0.80
C LEU A 7 -5.11 -8.92 -1.34
N THR A 8 -4.08 -8.91 -0.48
CA THR A 8 -2.67 -8.88 -0.90
C THR A 8 -2.25 -10.19 -1.58
N TYR A 9 -2.51 -11.35 -0.95
CA TYR A 9 -2.16 -12.67 -1.51
C TYR A 9 -2.87 -12.94 -2.85
N ALA A 10 -4.05 -12.34 -3.06
CA ALA A 10 -4.83 -12.52 -4.28
C ALA A 10 -4.25 -11.79 -5.51
N VAL A 11 -3.29 -10.86 -5.36
CA VAL A 11 -2.80 -10.02 -6.47
C VAL A 11 -1.48 -10.54 -7.03
N ASN A 12 -1.43 -10.76 -8.35
CA ASN A 12 -0.20 -11.15 -9.04
C ASN A 12 0.64 -9.91 -9.37
N LYS A 13 1.54 -9.54 -8.44
CA LYS A 13 2.44 -8.39 -8.60
C LYS A 13 3.34 -8.52 -9.84
N ASP A 14 3.89 -9.70 -10.11
CA ASP A 14 4.80 -9.92 -11.25
C ASP A 14 4.09 -9.69 -12.59
N ALA A 15 2.84 -10.15 -12.71
CA ALA A 15 2.02 -9.88 -13.89
C ALA A 15 1.78 -8.37 -14.06
N ILE A 16 1.50 -7.64 -12.98
CA ILE A 16 1.33 -6.18 -13.01
C ILE A 16 2.63 -5.49 -13.45
N ILE A 17 3.78 -5.86 -12.87
CA ILE A 17 5.09 -5.29 -13.27
C ILE A 17 5.32 -5.51 -14.77
N LYS A 18 5.10 -6.73 -15.27
CA LYS A 18 5.29 -7.03 -16.69
C LYS A 18 4.34 -6.25 -17.60
N ALA A 19 3.05 -6.16 -17.26
CA ALA A 19 2.03 -5.60 -18.13
C ALA A 19 1.92 -4.06 -18.05
N VAL A 20 2.07 -3.50 -16.85
CA VAL A 20 1.88 -2.06 -16.60
C VAL A 20 3.21 -1.31 -16.67
N TYR A 21 4.27 -1.86 -16.08
CA TYR A 21 5.57 -1.19 -16.01
C TYR A 21 6.53 -1.59 -17.13
N GLN A 22 6.30 -2.71 -17.81
CA GLN A 22 7.05 -3.14 -19.01
C GLN A 22 8.58 -3.11 -18.82
N GLY A 23 9.05 -3.50 -17.62
CA GLY A 23 10.48 -3.51 -17.27
C GLY A 23 11.01 -2.20 -16.67
N ALA A 24 10.22 -1.13 -16.62
CA ALA A 24 10.57 0.16 -16.01
C ALA A 24 10.27 0.21 -14.49
N GLY A 25 10.05 -0.93 -13.85
CA GLY A 25 9.74 -1.03 -12.42
C GLY A 25 10.08 -2.41 -11.87
N VAL A 26 10.22 -2.50 -10.55
CA VAL A 26 10.51 -3.74 -9.81
C VAL A 26 9.43 -3.97 -8.75
N SER A 27 9.21 -5.23 -8.39
CA SER A 27 8.27 -5.56 -7.31
C SER A 27 8.72 -4.96 -5.97
N ALA A 28 7.77 -4.42 -5.22
CA ALA A 28 8.03 -3.77 -3.93
C ALA A 28 7.56 -4.64 -2.76
N LYS A 29 8.44 -4.80 -1.76
CA LYS A 29 8.17 -5.47 -0.47
C LYS A 29 8.14 -4.49 0.72
N ASN A 30 8.73 -3.30 0.57
CA ASN A 30 8.79 -2.24 1.58
C ASN A 30 8.12 -0.97 1.05
N LEU A 31 7.77 -0.06 1.98
CA LEU A 31 7.25 1.27 1.64
C LEU A 31 8.30 2.16 0.96
N ILE A 32 9.54 2.12 1.44
CA ILE A 32 10.65 2.88 0.87
C ILE A 32 11.35 2.08 -0.24
N PRO A 33 11.90 2.73 -1.27
CA PRO A 33 12.62 2.05 -2.35
C PRO A 33 13.98 1.52 -1.87
N PRO A 34 14.58 0.53 -2.56
CA PRO A 34 15.91 -0.01 -2.22
C PRO A 34 17.04 1.03 -2.26
N THR A 35 16.84 2.15 -2.94
CA THR A 35 17.78 3.26 -3.02
C THR A 35 17.72 4.19 -1.80
N MET A 36 16.73 4.03 -0.93
CA MET A 36 16.60 4.80 0.30
C MET A 36 17.35 4.11 1.44
N TRP A 37 18.11 4.88 2.22
CA TRP A 37 18.72 4.36 3.43
C TRP A 37 17.64 3.91 4.42
N GLY A 38 17.90 2.83 5.17
CA GLY A 38 16.88 2.22 6.03
C GLY A 38 15.97 1.19 5.35
N TYR A 39 16.22 0.85 4.09
CA TYR A 39 15.59 -0.30 3.47
C TYR A 39 15.90 -1.59 4.23
N ASN A 40 14.88 -2.38 4.56
CA ASN A 40 15.03 -3.64 5.27
C ASN A 40 14.94 -4.83 4.31
N ASP A 41 16.06 -5.48 4.03
CA ASP A 41 16.07 -6.64 3.14
C ASP A 41 15.49 -7.92 3.74
N ASP A 42 15.43 -8.02 5.07
CA ASP A 42 14.94 -9.20 5.78
C ASP A 42 13.41 -9.33 5.71
N VAL A 43 12.69 -8.25 5.37
CA VAL A 43 11.24 -8.27 5.17
C VAL A 43 10.91 -9.25 4.04
N GLN A 44 10.02 -10.18 4.34
CA GLN A 44 9.53 -11.16 3.37
C GLN A 44 8.28 -10.62 2.69
N ASP A 45 8.27 -10.65 1.36
CA ASP A 45 7.09 -10.22 0.60
C ASP A 45 5.94 -11.23 0.71
N TYR A 46 4.73 -10.73 0.54
CA TYR A 46 3.56 -11.58 0.31
C TYR A 46 3.67 -12.20 -1.08
N THR A 47 3.55 -13.53 -1.14
CA THR A 47 3.50 -14.26 -2.41
C THR A 47 2.16 -14.08 -3.11
N TYR A 48 2.11 -14.37 -4.41
CA TYR A 48 0.83 -14.56 -5.10
C TYR A 48 0.29 -15.96 -4.77
N ASP A 49 -0.77 -16.01 -3.97
CA ASP A 49 -1.40 -17.25 -3.51
C ASP A 49 -2.93 -17.09 -3.36
N PRO A 50 -3.69 -17.26 -4.45
CA PRO A 50 -5.15 -17.17 -4.42
C PRO A 50 -5.84 -18.17 -3.49
N GLU A 51 -5.23 -19.33 -3.25
CA GLU A 51 -5.82 -20.36 -2.37
C GLU A 51 -5.69 -19.96 -0.91
N LYS A 52 -4.53 -19.43 -0.50
CA LYS A 52 -4.35 -18.83 0.82
C LYS A 52 -5.25 -17.61 1.02
N ALA A 53 -5.45 -16.80 -0.02
CA ALA A 53 -6.40 -15.68 0.02
C ALA A 53 -7.83 -16.17 0.31
N LYS A 54 -8.32 -17.20 -0.40
CA LYS A 54 -9.64 -17.80 -0.13
C LYS A 54 -9.75 -18.35 1.29
N ALA A 55 -8.70 -19.04 1.78
CA ALA A 55 -8.67 -19.56 3.15
C ALA A 55 -8.80 -18.44 4.18
N LEU A 56 -8.05 -17.35 4.02
CA LEU A 56 -8.12 -16.17 4.90
C LEU A 56 -9.49 -15.48 4.86
N LEU A 57 -10.13 -15.40 3.68
CA LEU A 57 -11.50 -14.87 3.56
C LEU A 57 -12.52 -15.75 4.28
N LYS A 58 -12.40 -17.07 4.15
CA LYS A 58 -13.23 -18.03 4.88
C LYS A 58 -13.05 -17.89 6.40
N GLU A 59 -11.81 -17.83 6.87
CA GLU A 59 -11.50 -17.60 8.28
C GLU A 59 -11.99 -16.25 8.82
N ALA A 60 -12.20 -15.27 7.93
CA ALA A 60 -12.81 -13.98 8.27
C ALA A 60 -14.34 -14.00 8.20
N GLY A 61 -14.97 -15.13 7.88
CA GLY A 61 -16.42 -15.26 7.71
C GLY A 61 -16.96 -14.70 6.40
N LEU A 62 -16.09 -14.49 5.39
CA LEU A 62 -16.41 -13.87 4.10
C LEU A 62 -16.20 -14.85 2.94
N GLU A 63 -16.52 -16.13 3.14
CA GLU A 63 -16.34 -17.19 2.13
C GLU A 63 -17.13 -16.95 0.83
N LYS A 64 -18.24 -16.21 0.91
CA LYS A 64 -19.06 -15.82 -0.25
C LYS A 64 -18.53 -14.58 -0.97
N GLY A 65 -17.43 -14.00 -0.48
CA GLY A 65 -16.88 -12.76 -0.98
C GLY A 65 -17.67 -11.52 -0.57
N PHE A 66 -17.33 -10.39 -1.17
CA PHE A 66 -17.94 -9.08 -0.95
C PHE A 66 -17.61 -8.15 -2.13
N SER A 67 -18.28 -7.00 -2.19
CA SER A 67 -17.98 -5.95 -3.16
C SER A 67 -17.19 -4.82 -2.51
N ILE A 68 -16.27 -4.22 -3.27
CA ILE A 68 -15.44 -3.11 -2.79
C ILE A 68 -15.09 -2.15 -3.92
N ASP A 69 -15.08 -0.86 -3.65
CA ASP A 69 -14.62 0.16 -4.58
C ASP A 69 -13.08 0.19 -4.63
N LEU A 70 -12.53 0.18 -5.84
CA LEU A 70 -11.11 0.28 -6.16
C LEU A 70 -10.85 1.56 -6.95
N TRP A 71 -10.36 2.58 -6.27
CA TRP A 71 -10.15 3.88 -6.90
C TRP A 71 -8.85 3.89 -7.70
N ALA A 72 -8.92 4.31 -8.96
CA ALA A 72 -7.76 4.46 -9.85
C ALA A 72 -7.66 5.89 -10.37
N MET A 73 -6.48 6.51 -10.25
CA MET A 73 -6.29 7.88 -10.75
C MET A 73 -6.35 7.95 -12.28
N PRO A 74 -6.84 9.06 -12.88
CA PRO A 74 -6.97 9.18 -14.34
C PRO A 74 -5.69 9.66 -15.04
N VAL A 75 -4.63 9.98 -14.27
CA VAL A 75 -3.37 10.55 -14.75
C VAL A 75 -2.20 9.59 -14.53
N GLN A 76 -1.18 9.70 -15.37
CA GLN A 76 0.08 8.98 -15.18
C GLN A 76 0.85 9.59 -14.01
N ARG A 77 1.49 8.74 -13.21
CA ARG A 77 2.34 9.15 -12.08
C ARG A 77 3.71 8.47 -12.18
N PRO A 78 4.78 9.04 -11.61
CA PRO A 78 6.11 8.43 -11.62
C PRO A 78 6.13 7.00 -11.04
N TYR A 79 5.26 6.73 -10.07
CA TYR A 79 5.12 5.43 -9.41
C TYR A 79 4.07 4.51 -10.07
N ASN A 80 3.25 5.01 -10.99
CA ASN A 80 2.22 4.22 -11.65
C ASN A 80 1.91 4.81 -13.04
N PRO A 81 2.44 4.20 -14.13
CA PRO A 81 2.26 4.73 -15.48
C PRO A 81 0.83 4.50 -16.02
N ASN A 82 0.07 3.55 -15.47
CA ASN A 82 -1.31 3.29 -15.90
C ASN A 82 -2.15 2.65 -14.78
N ALA A 83 -2.69 3.50 -13.90
CA ALA A 83 -3.51 3.07 -12.78
C ALA A 83 -4.80 2.34 -13.21
N ARG A 84 -5.42 2.76 -14.32
CA ARG A 84 -6.62 2.09 -14.85
C ARG A 84 -6.32 0.64 -15.22
N ARG A 85 -5.25 0.40 -15.97
CA ARG A 85 -4.85 -0.95 -16.38
C ARG A 85 -4.47 -1.81 -15.17
N MET A 86 -3.76 -1.24 -14.21
CA MET A 86 -3.47 -1.93 -12.95
C MET A 86 -4.76 -2.31 -12.21
N ALA A 87 -5.76 -1.43 -12.19
CA ALA A 87 -7.01 -1.66 -11.48
C ALA A 87 -7.84 -2.78 -12.12
N GLU A 88 -7.87 -2.86 -13.45
CA GLU A 88 -8.48 -3.98 -14.19
C GLU A 88 -7.81 -5.31 -13.85
N MET A 89 -6.48 -5.33 -13.72
CA MET A 89 -5.75 -6.55 -13.35
C MET A 89 -6.05 -6.97 -11.92
N ILE A 90 -6.02 -6.03 -10.96
CA ILE A 90 -6.38 -6.29 -9.56
C ILE A 90 -7.84 -6.73 -9.45
N GLN A 91 -8.76 -6.10 -10.18
CA GLN A 91 -10.17 -6.49 -10.25
C GLN A 91 -10.32 -7.95 -10.73
N ALA A 92 -9.63 -8.33 -11.81
CA ALA A 92 -9.65 -9.69 -12.32
C ALA A 92 -9.07 -10.70 -11.34
N ASP A 93 -8.01 -10.33 -10.62
CA ASP A 93 -7.38 -11.17 -9.60
C ASP A 93 -8.26 -11.34 -8.36
N TRP A 94 -8.84 -10.26 -7.84
CA TRP A 94 -9.79 -10.27 -6.74
C TRP A 94 -11.06 -11.07 -7.06
N ALA A 95 -11.53 -11.04 -8.31
CA ALA A 95 -12.67 -11.83 -8.74
C ALA A 95 -12.43 -13.35 -8.59
N LYS A 96 -11.19 -13.84 -8.76
CA LYS A 96 -10.83 -15.27 -8.59
C LYS A 96 -11.00 -15.77 -7.16
N VAL A 97 -11.06 -14.85 -6.19
CA VAL A 97 -11.27 -15.14 -4.76
C VAL A 97 -12.62 -14.66 -4.24
N GLY A 98 -13.55 -14.30 -5.15
CA GLY A 98 -14.91 -13.89 -4.83
C GLY A 98 -15.08 -12.41 -4.48
N VAL A 99 -14.04 -11.59 -4.60
CA VAL A 99 -14.12 -10.16 -4.30
C VAL A 99 -14.45 -9.37 -5.57
N GLN A 100 -15.59 -8.68 -5.56
CA GLN A 100 -16.08 -7.90 -6.69
C GLN A 100 -15.60 -6.45 -6.57
N ALA A 101 -14.51 -6.12 -7.26
CA ALA A 101 -14.00 -4.75 -7.28
C ALA A 101 -14.80 -3.88 -8.26
N LYS A 102 -15.27 -2.71 -7.84
CA LYS A 102 -15.81 -1.68 -8.73
C LYS A 102 -14.74 -0.60 -8.93
N ILE A 103 -14.28 -0.43 -10.16
CA ILE A 103 -13.28 0.60 -10.47
C ILE A 103 -13.96 1.97 -10.45
N VAL A 104 -13.43 2.88 -9.65
CA VAL A 104 -13.92 4.26 -9.52
C VAL A 104 -12.80 5.22 -9.90
N THR A 105 -13.14 6.30 -10.59
CA THR A 105 -12.18 7.35 -10.94
C THR A 105 -12.87 8.71 -10.87
N TYR A 106 -12.08 9.74 -10.57
CA TYR A 106 -12.47 11.14 -10.49
C TYR A 106 -11.42 11.97 -11.20
N GLU A 107 -11.73 13.23 -11.50
CA GLU A 107 -10.70 14.23 -11.85
C GLU A 107 -9.61 14.25 -10.75
N TRP A 108 -8.35 14.47 -11.09
CA TRP A 108 -7.21 14.25 -10.19
C TRP A 108 -7.26 15.10 -8.91
N GLY A 109 -7.63 16.38 -8.98
CA GLY A 109 -7.78 17.23 -7.81
C GLY A 109 -8.89 16.72 -6.89
N GLU A 110 -10.03 16.36 -7.47
CA GLU A 110 -11.16 15.79 -6.73
C GLU A 110 -10.84 14.41 -6.13
N TYR A 111 -10.10 13.57 -6.86
CA TYR A 111 -9.62 12.27 -6.41
C TYR A 111 -8.84 12.39 -5.10
N LEU A 112 -7.87 13.30 -5.06
CA LEU A 112 -7.04 13.55 -3.87
C LEU A 112 -7.86 14.10 -2.71
N LYS A 113 -8.77 15.04 -2.99
CA LYS A 113 -9.63 15.64 -1.98
C LYS A 113 -10.52 14.58 -1.32
N ARG A 114 -11.28 13.83 -2.12
CA ARG A 114 -12.18 12.79 -1.58
C ARG A 114 -11.43 11.64 -0.91
N ALA A 115 -10.24 11.29 -1.40
CA ALA A 115 -9.40 10.30 -0.75
C ALA A 115 -8.90 10.79 0.62
N LYS A 116 -8.54 12.08 0.71
CA LYS A 116 -8.22 12.70 2.00
C LYS A 116 -9.42 12.68 2.95
N ASP A 117 -10.63 12.95 2.44
CA ASP A 117 -11.87 12.94 3.21
C ASP A 117 -12.33 11.51 3.59
N GLY A 118 -11.68 10.47 3.06
CA GLY A 118 -11.93 9.08 3.42
C GLY A 118 -13.15 8.47 2.74
N GLU A 119 -13.55 9.00 1.58
CA GLU A 119 -14.71 8.49 0.82
C GLU A 119 -14.44 7.15 0.12
N HIS A 120 -13.18 6.72 0.00
CA HIS A 120 -12.79 5.48 -0.66
C HIS A 120 -12.83 4.27 0.27
N GLN A 121 -13.04 3.09 -0.30
CA GLN A 121 -12.80 1.82 0.39
C GLN A 121 -11.38 1.31 0.14
N THR A 122 -10.91 1.39 -1.11
CA THR A 122 -9.49 1.20 -1.49
C THR A 122 -9.08 2.22 -2.54
N VAL A 123 -7.81 2.64 -2.52
CA VAL A 123 -7.33 3.75 -3.35
C VAL A 123 -5.92 3.48 -3.88
N MET A 124 -5.72 3.68 -5.18
CA MET A 124 -4.40 3.67 -5.79
C MET A 124 -3.65 4.95 -5.45
N MET A 125 -2.52 4.79 -4.77
CA MET A 125 -1.71 5.89 -4.31
C MET A 125 -0.23 5.53 -4.51
N GLY A 126 0.62 6.54 -4.46
CA GLY A 126 2.06 6.36 -4.39
C GLY A 126 2.73 7.67 -4.02
N TRP A 127 4.04 7.60 -3.83
CA TRP A 127 4.84 8.71 -3.34
C TRP A 127 6.17 8.81 -4.09
N THR A 128 6.69 10.03 -4.18
CA THR A 128 8.05 10.32 -4.60
C THR A 128 8.67 11.10 -3.45
N GLY A 129 9.82 10.65 -2.93
CA GLY A 129 10.42 11.27 -1.76
C GLY A 129 10.80 12.73 -1.99
N ASP A 130 10.48 13.60 -1.03
CA ASP A 130 10.66 15.05 -1.17
C ASP A 130 12.02 15.55 -0.66
N ASN A 131 12.62 14.85 0.30
CA ASN A 131 13.78 15.34 1.05
C ASN A 131 14.91 14.30 1.26
N GLY A 132 14.75 13.08 0.74
CA GLY A 132 15.74 12.00 0.89
C GLY A 132 15.77 11.35 2.29
N ASP A 133 14.78 11.63 3.15
CA ASP A 133 14.67 11.06 4.49
C ASP A 133 13.51 10.02 4.55
N PRO A 134 13.70 8.85 5.17
CA PRO A 134 12.64 7.87 5.39
C PRO A 134 11.42 8.41 6.15
N ASP A 135 11.58 9.43 6.99
CA ASP A 135 10.46 10.09 7.68
C ASP A 135 9.39 10.60 6.71
N ASN A 136 9.83 11.14 5.57
CA ASN A 136 8.94 11.63 4.51
C ASN A 136 8.09 10.52 3.87
N PHE A 137 8.47 9.24 4.06
CA PHE A 137 7.63 8.11 3.70
C PHE A 137 6.82 7.64 4.89
N PHE A 138 7.47 7.27 6.00
CA PHE A 138 6.80 6.59 7.11
C PHE A 138 5.83 7.49 7.86
N ALA A 139 6.27 8.65 8.35
CA ALA A 139 5.40 9.52 9.15
C ALA A 139 4.39 10.27 8.27
N THR A 140 4.84 10.83 7.14
CA THR A 140 3.97 11.60 6.23
C THR A 140 2.82 10.75 5.66
N LEU A 141 3.04 9.46 5.41
CA LEU A 141 2.05 8.59 4.76
C LEU A 141 1.33 7.64 5.72
N PHE A 142 1.89 7.31 6.89
CA PHE A 142 1.31 6.28 7.77
C PHE A 142 1.28 6.63 9.26
N SER A 143 1.66 7.85 9.68
CA SER A 143 1.45 8.25 11.07
C SER A 143 -0.03 8.43 11.42
N CYS A 144 -0.35 8.38 12.71
CA CYS A 144 -1.65 8.75 13.25
C CYS A 144 -2.03 10.19 12.91
N ALA A 145 -1.09 11.14 13.04
CA ALA A 145 -1.32 12.54 12.66
C ALA A 145 -1.68 12.67 11.16
N ALA A 146 -1.00 11.91 10.30
CA ALA A 146 -1.31 11.88 8.88
C ALA A 146 -2.69 11.24 8.58
N SER A 147 -3.20 10.36 9.45
CA SER A 147 -4.52 9.72 9.28
C SER A 147 -5.68 10.70 9.46
N GLU A 148 -5.50 11.69 10.33
CA GLU A 148 -6.51 12.71 10.62
C GLU A 148 -6.54 13.81 9.56
N GLN A 149 -5.38 14.36 9.18
CA GLN A 149 -5.32 15.58 8.35
C GLN A 149 -4.32 15.51 7.19
N GLY A 150 -3.59 14.40 7.03
CA GLY A 150 -2.52 14.24 6.05
C GLY A 150 -2.83 13.29 4.90
N SER A 151 -1.77 12.67 4.38
CA SER A 151 -1.79 11.80 3.20
C SER A 151 -1.94 10.31 3.54
N ASN A 152 -2.27 9.97 4.79
CA ASN A 152 -2.57 8.59 5.17
C ASN A 152 -4.01 8.25 4.79
N TYR A 153 -4.20 7.93 3.52
CA TYR A 153 -5.47 7.50 2.98
C TYR A 153 -5.86 6.09 3.44
N SER A 154 -4.94 5.34 4.07
CA SER A 154 -5.30 4.08 4.72
C SER A 154 -6.11 4.29 6.01
N LYS A 155 -6.20 5.53 6.51
CA LYS A 155 -6.83 5.90 7.78
C LYS A 155 -6.36 5.01 8.93
N TRP A 156 -5.08 4.62 8.86
CA TRP A 156 -4.47 3.68 9.78
C TRP A 156 -3.69 4.43 10.85
N CYS A 157 -4.01 4.16 12.11
CA CYS A 157 -3.27 4.64 13.26
C CYS A 157 -2.97 3.44 14.18
N TYR A 158 -1.69 3.20 14.47
CA TYR A 158 -1.25 2.02 15.20
C TYR A 158 -0.09 2.35 16.14
N LYS A 159 -0.36 2.21 17.44
CA LYS A 159 0.56 2.60 18.51
C LYS A 159 1.96 1.96 18.38
N PRO A 160 2.12 0.65 18.10
CA PRO A 160 3.45 0.07 17.91
C PRO A 160 4.22 0.63 16.71
N PHE A 161 3.56 1.18 15.70
CA PHE A 161 4.25 1.89 14.61
C PHE A 161 4.66 3.30 15.04
N GLU A 162 3.78 4.04 15.72
CA GLU A 162 4.12 5.34 16.31
C GLU A 162 5.33 5.26 17.25
N ASP A 163 5.39 4.20 18.05
CA ASP A 163 6.49 3.94 18.99
C ASP A 163 7.84 3.68 18.30
N LEU A 164 7.83 3.38 16.99
CA LEU A 164 9.04 3.27 16.18
C LEU A 164 9.35 4.57 15.46
N ILE A 165 8.36 5.19 14.81
CA ILE A 165 8.61 6.34 13.94
C ILE A 165 8.83 7.65 14.71
N GLN A 166 8.16 7.87 15.84
CA GLN A 166 8.31 9.14 16.58
C GLN A 166 9.71 9.28 17.20
N PRO A 167 10.29 8.26 17.85
CA PRO A 167 11.68 8.35 18.33
C PRO A 167 12.70 8.49 17.19
N ALA A 168 12.44 7.85 16.03
CA ALA A 168 13.31 7.95 14.86
C ALA A 168 13.42 9.39 14.33
N ARG A 169 12.37 10.20 14.46
CA ARG A 169 12.36 11.62 14.05
C ARG A 169 13.13 12.52 15.02
N ALA A 170 13.14 12.17 16.30
CA ALA A 170 13.77 12.97 17.34
C ALA A 170 15.28 12.71 17.47
N THR A 171 15.80 11.62 16.88
CA THR A 171 17.22 11.29 16.93
C THR A 171 17.98 11.82 15.72
N THR A 172 19.17 12.37 15.95
CA THR A 172 20.06 12.86 14.89
C THR A 172 21.05 11.79 14.40
N THR A 173 21.02 10.59 14.99
CA THR A 173 21.97 9.51 14.69
C THR A 173 21.34 8.47 13.77
N THR A 174 21.88 8.33 12.56
CA THR A 174 21.39 7.41 11.51
C THR A 174 21.22 5.96 12.00
N ILE A 175 22.14 5.45 12.85
CA ILE A 175 22.07 4.09 13.40
C ILE A 175 20.78 3.85 14.21
N ASN A 176 20.35 4.85 14.99
CA ASN A 176 19.15 4.72 15.81
C ASN A 176 17.88 4.78 14.97
N VAL A 177 17.88 5.55 13.88
CA VAL A 177 16.79 5.57 12.89
C VAL A 177 16.65 4.21 12.20
N LEU A 178 17.77 3.60 11.80
CA LEU A 178 17.81 2.27 11.18
C LEU A 178 17.26 1.19 12.14
N ASN A 179 17.65 1.25 13.42
CA ASN A 179 17.18 0.30 14.43
C ASN A 179 15.67 0.42 14.71
N CYS A 180 15.12 1.64 14.63
CA CYS A 180 13.68 1.86 14.78
C CYS A 180 12.89 1.40 13.55
N THR A 181 13.38 1.67 12.35
CA THR A 181 12.71 1.30 11.09
C THR A 181 12.77 -0.20 10.79
N ASN A 182 13.84 -0.89 11.21
CA ASN A 182 14.05 -2.32 10.90
C ASN A 182 13.46 -3.29 11.95
N LYS A 183 12.78 -2.81 12.99
CA LYS A 183 12.30 -3.63 14.12
C LYS A 183 11.10 -4.55 13.84
N HIS A 184 10.69 -4.73 12.58
CA HIS A 184 9.64 -5.68 12.22
C HIS A 184 10.12 -7.15 12.27
N ARG A 185 10.16 -7.70 13.49
CA ARG A 185 9.99 -9.14 13.76
C ARG A 185 8.83 -9.30 14.74
N SER A 186 8.05 -10.36 14.51
CA SER A 186 6.83 -10.84 15.22
C SER A 186 5.53 -10.15 14.85
#